data_AF-A0A2P2MT03-F1
#
_entry.id   AF-A0A2P2MT03-F1
#
_cell.length_a   1.000
_cell.length_b   1.000
_cell.length_c   1.000
_cell.angle_alpha   90.00
_cell.angle_beta   90.00
_cell.angle_gamma   90.00
#
_symmetry.space_group_name_H-M   'P 1'
#
loop_
_entity.id
_entity.type
_entity.pdbx_description
1 polymer ?
#
loop_
_entity_poly.entity_id
_entity_poly.type
_entity_poly.pdbx_seq_one_letter_code
_entity_poly.pdbx_strand_id
1 'polypeptide(L)'
;MADALSLLPASVIRNLADKLYEKRKNAALEVEGVVKQLAAATDHEKISALISLLTTEFTYSPQANHRKGGLIALAAATVGLSSEAAQHLEQIVPPVLNSFSDQDSRVRYYACEALYNIAKVRM
;
A
#
# COMPACT_ATOMS: atom_id res chain seq x y z
N MET A 1 -1.22 16.74 -12.80
CA MET A 1 -1.58 15.84 -11.69
C MET A 1 -2.14 14.59 -12.32
N ALA A 2 -1.37 13.50 -12.39
CA ALA A 2 -1.90 12.23 -12.89
C ALA A 2 -3.07 11.83 -11.98
N ASP A 3 -4.22 11.48 -12.57
CA ASP A 3 -5.35 11.01 -11.79
C ASP A 3 -4.96 9.66 -11.18
N ALA A 4 -4.58 9.66 -9.90
CA ALA A 4 -4.06 8.46 -9.24
C ALA A 4 -5.10 7.32 -9.25
N LEU A 5 -6.39 7.64 -9.36
CA LEU A 5 -7.47 6.66 -9.50
C LEU A 5 -7.43 5.91 -10.84
N SER A 6 -6.78 6.49 -11.86
CA SER A 6 -6.55 5.83 -13.16
C SER A 6 -5.41 4.81 -13.13
N LEU A 7 -4.58 4.81 -12.08
CA LEU A 7 -3.44 3.89 -11.95
C LEU A 7 -3.85 2.49 -11.50
N LEU A 8 -5.01 2.35 -10.85
CA LEU A 8 -5.52 1.07 -10.37
C LEU A 8 -6.93 0.82 -10.93
N PRO A 9 -7.24 -0.41 -11.39
CA PRO A 9 -8.61 -0.75 -11.76
C PRO A 9 -9.57 -0.53 -10.58
N ALA A 10 -10.80 -0.10 -10.88
CA ALA A 10 -11.82 0.12 -9.84
C ALA A 10 -12.13 -1.15 -9.01
N SER A 11 -11.95 -2.33 -9.61
CA SER A 11 -12.05 -3.62 -8.91
C SER A 11 -10.98 -3.77 -7.82
N VAL A 12 -9.75 -3.34 -8.06
CA VAL A 12 -8.64 -3.38 -7.10
C VAL A 12 -8.94 -2.46 -5.92
N ILE A 13 -9.34 -1.22 -6.20
CA ILE A 13 -9.70 -0.22 -5.18
C ILE A 13 -10.82 -0.78 -4.27
N ARG A 14 -11.87 -1.35 -4.88
CA ARG A 14 -12.97 -1.95 -4.12
C ARG A 14 -12.52 -3.17 -3.31
N ASN A 15 -11.70 -4.05 -3.88
CA ASN A 15 -11.27 -5.28 -3.24
C ASN A 15 -10.28 -5.05 -2.09
N LEU A 16 -9.47 -3.99 -2.14
CA LEU A 16 -8.62 -3.55 -1.03
C LEU A 16 -9.44 -3.16 0.21
N ALA A 17 -10.68 -2.70 0.02
CA ALA A 17 -11.60 -2.34 1.10
C ALA A 17 -12.49 -3.51 1.57
N ASP A 18 -12.37 -4.69 0.96
CA ASP A 18 -13.30 -5.80 1.21
C ASP A 18 -13.17 -6.36 2.64
N LYS A 19 -14.27 -6.88 3.18
CA LYS A 19 -14.30 -7.53 4.49
C LYS A 19 -13.41 -8.78 4.50
N LEU A 20 -13.40 -9.52 3.39
CA LEU A 20 -12.62 -10.75 3.22
C LEU A 20 -11.13 -10.44 3.02
N TYR A 21 -10.31 -11.09 3.83
CA TYR A 21 -8.85 -10.94 3.75
C TYR A 21 -8.29 -11.39 2.39
N GLU A 22 -8.73 -12.54 1.87
CA GLU A 22 -8.22 -13.08 0.59
C GLU A 22 -8.44 -12.11 -0.58
N LYS A 23 -9.55 -11.37 -0.59
CA LYS A 23 -9.80 -10.35 -1.61
C LYS A 23 -8.86 -9.16 -1.49
N ARG A 24 -8.58 -8.72 -0.26
CA ARG A 24 -7.60 -7.65 0.01
C ARG A 24 -6.20 -8.07 -0.43
N LYS A 25 -5.81 -9.31 -0.13
CA LYS A 25 -4.52 -9.88 -0.52
C LYS A 25 -4.38 -9.96 -2.04
N ASN A 26 -5.37 -10.49 -2.75
CA ASN A 26 -5.34 -10.55 -4.22
C ASN A 26 -5.24 -9.16 -4.85
N ALA A 27 -6.00 -8.20 -4.35
CA ALA A 27 -5.91 -6.82 -4.81
C ALA A 27 -4.54 -6.19 -4.56
N ALA A 28 -3.91 -6.48 -3.42
CA ALA A 28 -2.56 -6.01 -3.13
C ALA A 28 -1.49 -6.63 -4.07
N LEU A 29 -1.66 -7.88 -4.49
CA LEU A 29 -0.79 -8.49 -5.51
C LEU A 29 -0.91 -7.78 -6.87
N GLU A 30 -2.11 -7.32 -7.23
CA GLU A 30 -2.30 -6.50 -8.42
C GLU A 30 -1.59 -5.14 -8.28
N VAL A 31 -1.64 -4.51 -7.09
CA VAL A 31 -0.88 -3.28 -6.78
C VAL A 31 0.63 -3.52 -6.93
N GLU A 32 1.16 -4.62 -6.40
CA GLU A 32 2.58 -4.99 -6.57
C GLU A 32 2.95 -5.07 -8.05
N GLY A 33 2.12 -5.74 -8.86
CA GLY A 33 2.32 -5.87 -10.30
C GLY A 33 2.36 -4.52 -11.01
N VAL A 34 1.45 -3.61 -10.68
CA VAL A 34 1.42 -2.24 -11.24
C VAL A 34 2.69 -1.48 -10.84
N VAL A 35 3.05 -1.50 -9.56
CA VAL A 35 4.24 -0.80 -9.06
C VAL A 35 5.52 -1.34 -9.71
N LYS A 36 5.61 -2.66 -9.90
CA LYS A 36 6.74 -3.28 -10.60
C LYS A 36 6.87 -2.81 -12.05
N GLN A 37 5.75 -2.66 -12.76
CA GLN A 37 5.75 -2.12 -14.13
C GLN A 37 6.18 -0.65 -14.16
N LEU A 38 5.68 0.16 -13.23
CA LEU A 38 6.06 1.57 -13.12
C LEU A 38 7.53 1.74 -12.74
N ALA A 39 8.06 0.88 -11.85
CA ALA A 39 9.46 0.88 -11.48
C ALA A 39 10.36 0.51 -12.67
N ALA A 40 9.98 -0.51 -13.45
CA ALA A 40 10.69 -0.87 -14.68
C ALA A 40 10.66 0.27 -15.73
N ALA A 41 9.60 1.07 -15.74
CA ALA A 41 9.49 2.26 -16.59
C ALA A 41 10.16 3.53 -15.98
N THR A 42 10.74 3.44 -14.77
CA THR A 42 11.31 4.60 -14.05
C THR A 42 10.29 5.73 -13.83
N ASP A 43 9.00 5.37 -13.71
CA ASP A 43 7.85 6.28 -13.65
C ASP A 43 7.58 6.73 -12.19
N HIS A 44 8.58 7.35 -11.55
CA HIS A 44 8.57 7.67 -10.11
C HIS A 44 7.43 8.62 -9.70
N GLU A 45 6.96 9.49 -10.59
CA GLU A 45 5.81 10.36 -10.32
C GLU A 45 4.53 9.55 -10.10
N LYS A 46 4.29 8.52 -10.93
CA LYS A 46 3.11 7.67 -10.82
C LYS A 46 3.19 6.76 -9.59
N ILE A 47 4.38 6.26 -9.26
CA ILE A 47 4.61 5.52 -8.02
C ILE A 47 4.25 6.39 -6.81
N SER A 48 4.76 7.61 -6.77
CA SER A 48 4.50 8.55 -5.67
C SER A 48 3.02 8.91 -5.58
N ALA A 49 2.34 9.09 -6.72
CA ALA A 49 0.89 9.32 -6.78
C ALA A 49 0.09 8.12 -6.27
N LEU A 50 0.49 6.88 -6.62
CA LEU A 50 -0.14 5.65 -6.14
C LEU A 50 0.05 5.47 -4.63
N ILE A 51 1.26 5.70 -4.10
CA ILE A 51 1.51 5.66 -2.65
C ILE A 51 0.67 6.72 -1.94
N SER A 52 0.56 7.92 -2.51
CA SER A 52 -0.30 8.98 -1.96
C SER A 52 -1.76 8.54 -1.91
N LEU A 53 -2.28 7.92 -2.98
CA LEU A 53 -3.64 7.39 -3.04
C LEU A 53 -3.88 6.33 -1.95
N LEU A 54 -2.98 5.35 -1.83
CA LEU A 54 -3.07 4.32 -0.78
C LEU A 54 -3.02 4.93 0.62
N THR A 55 -2.24 6.01 0.77
CA THR A 55 -2.12 6.70 2.04
C THR A 55 -3.42 7.41 2.42
N THR A 56 -3.93 8.28 1.53
CA THR A 56 -5.09 9.14 1.80
C THR A 56 -6.40 8.36 1.83
N GLU A 57 -6.65 7.51 0.84
CA GLU A 57 -7.94 6.82 0.68
C GLU A 57 -8.06 5.57 1.57
N PHE A 58 -6.92 4.97 1.94
CA PHE A 58 -6.90 3.73 2.70
C PHE A 58 -6.33 3.88 4.11
N THR A 59 -5.04 4.21 4.27
CA THR A 59 -4.40 4.17 5.61
C THR A 59 -4.96 5.21 6.58
N TYR A 60 -5.38 6.37 6.08
CA TYR A 60 -6.03 7.41 6.90
C TYR A 60 -7.56 7.35 6.85
N SER A 61 -8.13 6.32 6.25
CA SER A 61 -9.57 6.16 6.17
C SER A 61 -10.20 5.97 7.56
N PRO A 62 -11.40 6.53 7.82
CA PRO A 62 -12.16 6.21 9.02
C PRO A 62 -12.57 4.73 9.07
N GLN A 63 -12.62 4.04 7.92
CA GLN A 63 -13.06 2.65 7.84
C GLN A 63 -11.92 1.67 8.12
N ALA A 64 -12.10 0.80 9.11
CA ALA A 64 -11.05 -0.15 9.51
C ALA A 64 -10.63 -1.10 8.38
N ASN A 65 -11.55 -1.52 7.50
CA ASN A 65 -11.20 -2.41 6.39
C ASN A 65 -10.34 -1.72 5.34
N HIS A 66 -10.58 -0.43 5.10
CA HIS A 66 -9.74 0.37 4.22
C HIS A 66 -8.32 0.46 4.78
N ARG A 67 -8.16 0.77 6.07
CA ARG A 67 -6.84 0.85 6.71
C ARG A 67 -6.07 -0.47 6.60
N LYS A 68 -6.73 -1.61 6.85
CA LYS A 68 -6.12 -2.94 6.68
C LYS A 68 -5.69 -3.19 5.23
N GLY A 69 -6.54 -2.84 4.26
CA GLY A 69 -6.21 -2.92 2.83
C GLY A 69 -5.01 -2.06 2.45
N GLY A 70 -4.98 -0.81 2.91
CA GLY A 70 -3.90 0.13 2.66
C GLY A 70 -2.56 -0.37 3.20
N LEU A 71 -2.53 -0.93 4.40
CA LEU A 71 -1.31 -1.50 4.99
C LEU A 71 -0.76 -2.66 4.17
N ILE A 72 -1.63 -3.58 3.74
CA ILE A 72 -1.23 -4.70 2.87
C ILE A 72 -0.74 -4.18 1.52
N ALA A 73 -1.44 -3.20 0.94
CA ALA A 73 -1.10 -2.60 -0.35
C ALA A 73 0.23 -1.83 -0.31
N LEU A 74 0.52 -1.09 0.77
CA LEU A 74 1.81 -0.39 0.95
C LEU A 74 2.98 -1.38 1.08
N ALA A 75 2.78 -2.48 1.80
CA ALA A 75 3.78 -3.54 1.86
C ALA A 75 4.00 -4.18 0.48
N ALA A 76 2.93 -4.49 -0.25
CA ALA A 76 3.00 -5.05 -1.60
C ALA A 76 3.63 -4.07 -2.62
N ALA A 77 3.31 -2.78 -2.53
CA ALA A 77 3.97 -1.73 -3.32
C ALA A 77 5.48 -1.71 -3.07
N THR A 78 5.90 -1.81 -1.80
CA THR A 78 7.33 -1.85 -1.44
C THR A 78 8.03 -3.08 -2.04
N VAL A 79 7.39 -4.24 -2.04
CA VAL A 79 7.90 -5.45 -2.70
C VAL A 79 8.07 -5.20 -4.21
N GLY A 80 7.06 -4.60 -4.85
CA GLY A 80 7.08 -4.25 -6.27
C GLY A 80 8.21 -3.29 -6.65
N LEU A 81 8.59 -2.37 -5.76
CA LEU A 81 9.70 -1.43 -5.96
C LEU A 81 11.08 -2.09 -5.94
N SER A 82 11.24 -3.20 -5.22
CA SER A 82 12.52 -3.92 -5.13
C SER A 82 13.69 -2.98 -4.77
N SER A 83 14.66 -2.76 -5.66
CA SER A 83 15.81 -1.85 -5.43
C SER A 83 15.43 -0.39 -5.26
N GLU A 84 14.34 0.06 -5.87
CA GLU A 84 13.88 1.46 -5.83
C GLU A 84 13.11 1.79 -4.54
N ALA A 85 12.85 0.80 -3.68
CA ALA A 85 12.09 0.99 -2.47
C ALA A 85 12.64 2.14 -1.61
N ALA A 86 13.97 2.24 -1.52
CA ALA A 86 14.67 3.24 -0.71
C ALA A 86 14.21 4.68 -0.98
N GLN A 87 13.89 5.03 -2.23
CA GLN A 87 13.49 6.38 -2.63
C GLN A 87 12.08 6.75 -2.17
N HIS A 88 11.23 5.74 -1.92
CA HIS A 88 9.83 5.93 -1.58
C HIS A 88 9.51 5.62 -0.11
N LEU A 89 10.48 5.11 0.67
CA LEU A 89 10.25 4.76 2.08
C LEU A 89 9.85 5.95 2.96
N GLU A 90 10.34 7.15 2.67
CA GLU A 90 9.94 8.36 3.41
C GLU A 90 8.44 8.64 3.26
N GLN A 91 7.83 8.20 2.16
CA GLN A 91 6.39 8.31 1.94
C GLN A 91 5.62 7.10 2.51
N ILE A 92 6.20 5.90 2.46
CA ILE A 92 5.52 4.64 2.84
C ILE A 92 5.54 4.39 4.35
N VAL A 93 6.66 4.67 5.02
CA VAL A 93 6.86 4.30 6.43
C VAL A 93 5.97 5.11 7.39
N PRO A 94 5.83 6.45 7.26
CA PRO A 94 5.00 7.22 8.18
C PRO A 94 3.54 6.75 8.33
N PRO A 95 2.76 6.48 7.25
CA PRO A 95 1.39 6.01 7.41
C PRO A 95 1.29 4.60 8.03
N VAL A 96 2.30 3.74 7.81
CA VAL A 96 2.40 2.44 8.48
C VAL A 96 2.64 2.64 9.98
N LEU A 97 3.57 3.52 10.37
CA LEU A 97 3.86 3.84 11.77
C LEU A 97 2.66 4.46 12.48
N ASN A 98 1.91 5.35 11.83
CA ASN A 98 0.70 5.92 12.40
C ASN A 98 -0.33 4.84 12.78
N SER A 99 -0.39 3.76 12.01
CA SER A 99 -1.32 2.65 12.22
C SER A 99 -0.96 1.76 13.44
N PHE A 100 0.21 1.92 14.05
CA PHE A 100 0.54 1.23 15.31
C PHE A 100 -0.29 1.71 16.49
N SER A 101 -0.79 2.95 16.43
CA SER A 101 -1.65 3.52 17.48
C SER A 101 -3.13 3.43 17.15
N ASP A 102 -3.50 2.61 16.15
CA ASP A 102 -4.89 2.47 15.72
C ASP A 102 -5.79 1.91 16.84
N GLN A 103 -7.03 2.36 16.90
CA GLN A 103 -8.04 1.84 17.83
C GLN A 103 -8.39 0.36 17.60
N ASP A 104 -8.41 -0.12 16.35
CA ASP A 104 -8.69 -1.51 16.01
C ASP A 104 -7.41 -2.35 16.16
N SER A 105 -7.44 -3.33 17.07
CA SER A 105 -6.31 -4.23 17.33
C SER A 105 -5.83 -4.98 16.09
N ARG A 106 -6.72 -5.29 15.14
CA ARG A 106 -6.36 -5.95 13.88
C ARG A 106 -5.61 -5.00 12.96
N VAL A 107 -5.96 -3.71 12.93
CA VAL A 107 -5.19 -2.72 12.16
C VAL A 107 -3.77 -2.62 12.70
N ARG A 108 -3.60 -2.57 14.03
CA ARG A 108 -2.26 -2.59 14.65
C ARG A 108 -1.46 -3.84 14.27
N TYR A 109 -2.10 -5.02 14.27
CA TYR A 109 -1.47 -6.26 13.79
C TYR A 109 -0.97 -6.14 12.34
N TYR A 110 -1.81 -5.64 11.44
CA TYR A 110 -1.42 -5.43 10.03
C TYR A 110 -0.32 -4.37 9.88
N ALA A 111 -0.25 -3.37 10.76
CA ALA A 111 0.83 -2.38 10.74
C ALA A 111 2.18 -3.03 11.07
N CYS A 112 2.21 -3.90 12.09
CA CYS A 112 3.39 -4.70 12.42
C CYS A 112 3.80 -5.61 11.26
N GLU A 113 2.85 -6.32 10.67
CA GLU A 113 3.10 -7.23 9.54
C GLU A 113 3.60 -6.47 8.30
N ALA A 114 2.99 -5.32 7.98
CA ALA A 114 3.41 -4.46 6.88
C ALA A 114 4.84 -3.94 7.09
N LEU A 115 5.15 -3.42 8.29
CA LEU A 115 6.49 -2.91 8.59
C LEU A 115 7.55 -4.01 8.53
N TYR A 116 7.25 -5.21 9.04
CA TYR A 116 8.14 -6.37 8.92
C TYR A 116 8.44 -6.70 7.45
N ASN A 117 7.41 -6.75 6.60
CA ASN A 117 7.59 -7.04 5.19
C ASN A 117 8.38 -5.94 4.46
N ILE A 118 8.11 -4.67 4.77
CA ILE A 118 8.86 -3.52 4.25
C ILE A 118 10.35 -3.61 4.65
N ALA A 119 10.64 -3.88 5.92
CA ALA A 119 12.00 -4.01 6.41
C ALA A 119 12.73 -5.20 5.79
N LYS A 120 12.04 -6.33 5.63
CA LYS A 120 12.58 -7.56 5.03
C LYS A 120 12.98 -7.37 3.57
N VAL A 121 12.25 -6.57 2.79
CA VAL A 121 12.61 -6.27 1.38
C VAL A 121 13.94 -5.50 1.29
N ARG A 122 14.33 -4.82 2.38
CA ARG A 122 15.56 -4.03 2.46
C ARG A 122 16.79 -4.79 2.99
N MET A 123 16.62 -6.03 3.47
CA MET A 123 17.69 -6.90 3.96
C MET A 123 18.05 -7.95 2.92
#